data_AF-A0A1I7YUI8-F1
#
_entry.id   AF-A0A1I7YUI8-F1
#
_cell.length_a   1.000
_cell.length_b   1.000
_cell.length_c   1.000
_cell.angle_alpha   90.00
_cell.angle_beta   90.00
_cell.angle_gamma   90.00
#
_symmetry.space_group_name_H-M   'P 1'
#
loop_
_entity.id
_entity.type
_entity.pdbx_description
1 polymer ?
#
loop_
_entity_poly.entity_id
_entity_poly.type
_entity_poly.pdbx_seq_one_letter_code
_entity_poly.pdbx_strand_id
1 'polypeptide(L)' 'MDFQDAYDHFGNHGRRVIGFAKRTFIAPAGFKFSYEELNFPLHNLTFYGMSAIMDPPRPDTAEAIRQ' A
#
# COMPACT_ATOMS: atom_id res chain seq x y z
N MET A 1 -1.06 -8.79 16.07
CA MET A 1 -1.74 -9.03 14.79
C MET A 1 -0.65 -9.13 13.76
N ASP A 2 -0.49 -10.30 13.17
CA ASP A 2 0.52 -10.52 12.14
C ASP A 2 0.15 -9.73 10.87
N PHE A 3 1.14 -9.46 10.00
CA PHE A 3 0.91 -8.78 8.72
C PHE A 3 -0.19 -9.50 7.92
N GLN A 4 -0.12 -10.83 7.90
CA GLN A 4 -1.05 -11.69 7.18
C GLN A 4 -2.47 -11.55 7.72
N ASP A 5 -2.65 -11.52 9.04
CA ASP A 5 -3.96 -11.35 9.68
C ASP A 5 -4.62 -10.03 9.27
N ALA A 6 -3.86 -8.92 9.27
CA ALA A 6 -4.38 -7.61 8.90
C ALA A 6 -4.73 -7.53 7.41
N TYR A 7 -3.88 -8.09 6.55
CA TYR A 7 -4.11 -8.17 5.12
C TYR A 7 -5.38 -8.98 4.81
N ASP A 8 -5.50 -10.18 5.37
CA ASP A 8 -6.66 -11.06 5.16
C ASP A 8 -7.92 -10.42 5.72
N HIS A 9 -7.85 -9.80 6.90
CA HIS A 9 -8.99 -9.09 7.48
C HIS A 9 -9.52 -8.02 6.53
N PHE A 10 -8.70 -7.06 6.09
CA PHE A 10 -9.20 -5.98 5.24
C PHE A 10 -9.53 -6.42 3.81
N GLY A 11 -8.76 -7.36 3.24
CA GLY A 11 -9.04 -7.93 1.92
C GLY A 11 -10.37 -8.66 1.87
N ASN A 12 -10.67 -9.48 2.88
CA ASN A 12 -11.94 -10.19 2.98
C ASN A 12 -13.15 -9.26 3.19
N HIS A 13 -12.93 -8.05 3.74
CA HIS A 13 -13.96 -7.00 3.85
C HIS A 13 -14.09 -6.14 2.58
N GLY A 14 -13.56 -6.61 1.44
CA GLY A 14 -13.70 -5.93 0.15
C GLY A 14 -12.87 -4.66 0.02
N ARG A 15 -11.90 -4.43 0.91
CA ARG A 15 -11.00 -3.29 0.82
C ARG A 15 -9.79 -3.64 -0.05
N ARG A 16 -9.29 -2.66 -0.80
CA ARG A 16 -8.01 -2.79 -1.51
C ARG A 16 -6.89 -2.47 -0.52
N VAL A 17 -5.95 -3.38 -0.33
CA VAL A 17 -4.82 -3.22 0.60
C VAL A 17 -3.55 -2.86 -0.18
N ILE A 18 -2.89 -1.77 0.19
CA ILE A 18 -1.65 -1.27 -0.43
C ILE A 18 -0.51 -1.33 0.59
N GLY A 19 0.57 -2.03 0.26
CA GLY A 19 1.77 -2.12 1.09
C GLY A 19 2.78 -1.01 0.78
N PHE A 20 3.42 -0.48 1.83
CA PHE A 20 4.43 0.57 1.73
C PHE A 20 5.77 0.05 2.26
N ALA A 21 6.81 0.19 1.44
CA ALA A 21 8.18 -0.12 1.82
C ALA A 21 9.12 0.95 1.27
N LYS A 22 10.24 1.20 1.95
CA LYS A 22 11.22 2.20 1.54
C LYS A 22 12.63 1.65 1.69
N ARG A 23 13.53 2.15 0.86
CA ARG A 23 14.97 1.96 1.03
C ARG A 23 15.69 3.28 0.78
N THR A 24 16.46 3.71 1.78
CA THR A 24 17.38 4.83 1.63
C THR A 24 18.71 4.29 1.08
N PHE A 25 19.23 4.94 0.05
CA PHE A 25 20.53 4.61 -0.53
C PHE A 25 21.18 5.89 -1.05
N ILE A 26 22.50 5.84 -1.26
CA ILE A 26 23.29 6.96 -1.74
C ILE A 26 23.71 6.65 -3.18
N ALA A 27 23.48 7.60 -4.09
CA ALA A 27 23.98 7.55 -5.46
C ALA A 27 24.98 8.70 -5.68
N PRO A 28 26.03 8.51 -6.50
CA PRO A 28 26.96 9.58 -6.86
C PRO A 28 26.25 10.78 -7.53
N ALA A 29 26.85 11.96 -7.43
CA ALA A 29 26.38 13.13 -8.17
C ALA A 29 26.42 12.86 -9.68
N GLY A 30 25.32 13.13 -10.38
CA GLY A 30 25.18 12.87 -11.82
C GLY A 30 24.81 11.43 -12.18
N PHE A 31 24.55 10.55 -11.20
CA PHE A 31 24.03 9.21 -11.46
C PHE A 31 22.66 9.28 -12.17
N LYS A 32 22.51 8.55 -13.28
CA LYS A 32 21.25 8.46 -14.03
C LYS A 32 20.50 7.21 -13.63
N PHE A 33 19.32 7.36 -13.05
CA PHE A 33 18.44 6.23 -12.73
C PHE A 33 17.78 5.67 -13.99
N SER A 34 17.78 4.35 -14.14
CA SER A 34 17.15 3.65 -15.27
C SER A 34 16.27 2.51 -14.76
N TYR A 35 15.01 2.51 -15.18
CA TYR A 35 14.07 1.41 -14.91
C TYR A 35 14.33 0.19 -15.78
N GLU A 36 14.93 0.36 -16.96
CA GLU A 36 15.28 -0.76 -17.85
C GLU A 36 16.46 -1.56 -17.29
N GLU A 37 17.46 -0.86 -16.73
CA GLU A 37 18.65 -1.48 -16.15
C GLU A 37 18.46 -1.88 -14.67
N LEU A 38 17.39 -1.41 -14.03
CA LEU A 38 17.10 -1.61 -12.60
C LEU A 38 18.31 -1.22 -11.72
N ASN A 39 18.94 -0.09 -12.03
CA ASN A 39 20.22 0.34 -11.44
C ASN A 39 20.08 0.96 -10.03
N PHE A 40 19.03 0.62 -9.31
CA PHE A 40 18.72 1.09 -7.97
C PHE A 40 18.16 -0.06 -7.12
N PRO A 41 18.20 0.03 -5.78
CA PRO A 41 17.81 -1.09 -4.93
C PRO A 41 16.32 -1.44 -5.04
N LEU A 42 16.02 -2.70 -5.39
CA LEU A 42 14.67 -3.26 -5.48
C LEU A 42 14.36 -4.36 -4.46
N HIS A 43 15.35 -4.75 -3.66
CA HIS A 43 15.22 -5.78 -2.62
C HIS A 43 15.63 -5.24 -1.26
N ASN A 44 15.36 -5.99 -0.19
CA ASN A 44 15.66 -5.63 1.20
C ASN A 44 15.20 -4.21 1.56
N LEU A 45 13.98 -3.86 1.13
CA LEU A 45 13.34 -2.63 1.55
C LEU A 45 12.85 -2.80 2.99
N THR A 46 12.86 -1.70 3.74
CA THR A 46 12.22 -1.65 5.05
C THR A 46 10.72 -1.50 4.83
N PHE A 47 9.94 -2.50 5.25
CA PHE A 47 8.49 -2.42 5.25
C PHE A 47 8.01 -1.44 6.33
N TYR A 48 7.10 -0.54 5.97
CA TYR A 48 6.55 0.48 6.87
C TYR A 48 5.16 0.13 7.36
N GLY A 49 4.35 -0.53 6.53
CA GLY A 49 2.96 -0.81 6.84
C GLY A 49 2.10 -0.92 5.59
N MET A 50 0.79 -0.98 5.81
CA MET A 50 -0.21 -1.07 4.75
C MET A 50 -1.36 -0.09 5.00
N SER A 51 -2.05 0.31 3.93
CA SER A 51 -3.30 1.07 3.99
C SER A 51 -4.39 0.30 3.26
N ALA A 52 -5.57 0.23 3.86
CA ALA A 52 -6.75 -0.38 3.25
C ALA A 52 -7.73 0.71 2.80
N ILE A 53 -8.03 0.75 1.50
CA ILE A 53 -8.95 1.72 0.89
C ILE A 53 -10.24 1.02 0.44
N MET A 54 -11.36 1.73 0.58
CA MET A 54 -12.66 1.34 0.02
C MET A 54 -13.36 2.57 -0.50
N ASP A 55 -14.27 2.41 -1.47
CA ASP A 55 -15.21 3.46 -1.81
C ASP A 55 -16.19 3.60 -0.63
N PRO A 56 -16.25 4.76 0.05
CA PRO A 56 -17.15 4.92 1.17
C PRO A 56 -18.60 4.95 0.67
N PRO A 57 -19.55 4.33 1.39
CA PRO A 57 -20.97 4.45 1.04
C PRO A 57 -21.40 5.92 1.08
N ARG A 58 -22.35 6.29 0.21
CA ARG A 58 -22.90 7.66 0.23
C ARG A 58 -23.62 7.91 1.57
N PRO A 59 -23.54 9.12 2.15
CA PRO A 59 -24.11 9.41 3.47
C PRO A 59 -25.60 9.07 3.59
N ASP A 60 -26.38 9.37 2.55
CA ASP A 60 -27.84 9.23 2.55
C ASP A 60 -28.32 7.77 2.41
N THR A 61 -27.43 6.87 2.01
CA THR A 61 -27.75 5.44 1.81
C THR A 61 -28.13 4.76 3.13
N ALA A 62 -27.55 5.20 4.25
CA ALA A 62 -27.81 4.61 5.57
C ALA A 62 -29.21 4.95 6.11
N GLU A 63 -29.78 6.09 5.71
CA GLU A 63 -31.15 6.50 6.06
C GLU A 63 -32.18 5.73 5.19
N ALA A 64 -31.90 5.56 3.90
CA ALA A 64 -32.80 4.91 2.96
C ALA A 64 -33.03 3.40 3.23
N ILE A 65 -32.11 2.72 3.91
CA ILE A 65 -32.21 1.29 4.25
C ILE A 65 -33.06 1.06 5.52
N ARG A 66 -33.32 2.09 6.34
CA ARG A 66 -34.10 1.95 7.59
C ARG A 66 -35.61 2.14 7.42
N GLN A 67 -36.07 2.50 6.23
CA GLN A 67 -37.48 2.60 5.85
C GLN A 67 -37.97 1.29 5.24
#